data_AF-A0A926Z2Q2-F1
#
_entry.id   AF-A0A926Z2Q2-F1
#
_cell.length_a   1.000
_cell.length_b   1.000
_cell.length_c   1.000
_cell.angle_alpha   90.00
_cell.angle_beta   90.00
_cell.angle_gamma   90.00
#
_symmetry.space_group_name_H-M   'P 1'
#
loop_
_entity.id
_entity.type
_entity.pdbx_description
1 polymer ?
#
loop_
_entity_poly.entity_id
_entity_poly.type
_entity_poly.pdbx_seq_one_letter_code
_entity_poly.pdbx_strand_id
1 'polypeptide(L)'
;MSNQSNTKQKPEITRIYLSHFLHQLSNDYDKTKEKLEHLVNIGKDDFIKAGILEELEKLTVTIEMYAIRIYKSYQVEDKKLAIITLENMQVFNIPVIAEFFFFTDAKYQDIKDYIKMLDYLRLLILEYLHSD
;
A
#
# COMPACT_ATOMS: atom_id res chain seq x y z
N MET A 1 -7.00 23.04 31.12
CA MET A 1 -7.02 21.57 31.11
C MET A 1 -7.83 21.12 29.90
N SER A 2 -7.18 20.80 28.77
CA SER A 2 -7.88 20.38 27.53
C SER A 2 -6.93 19.81 26.44
N ASN A 3 -5.87 19.08 26.82
CA ASN A 3 -4.92 18.50 25.86
C ASN A 3 -4.86 16.95 25.83
N GLN A 4 -5.63 16.25 26.68
CA GLN A 4 -5.59 14.77 26.74
C GLN A 4 -6.64 14.08 25.85
N SER A 5 -7.68 14.79 25.38
CA SER A 5 -8.70 14.22 24.50
C SER A 5 -8.29 14.17 23.03
N ASN A 6 -7.48 15.14 22.56
CA ASN A 6 -7.05 15.24 21.16
C ASN A 6 -5.98 14.21 20.76
N THR A 7 -5.13 13.77 21.71
CA THR A 7 -4.02 12.86 21.41
C THR A 7 -4.46 11.41 21.18
N LYS A 8 -5.55 10.97 21.83
CA LYS A 8 -6.10 9.61 21.65
C LYS A 8 -7.04 9.48 20.46
N GLN A 9 -7.66 10.58 20.00
CA GLN A 9 -8.58 10.57 18.86
C GLN A 9 -7.87 10.36 17.53
N LYS A 10 -6.64 10.88 17.38
CA LYS A 10 -5.90 10.82 16.11
C LYS A 10 -5.56 9.37 15.70
N PRO A 11 -4.99 8.51 16.57
CA PRO A 11 -4.75 7.11 16.24
C PRO A 11 -6.04 6.32 15.93
N GLU A 12 -7.14 6.63 16.62
CA GLU A 12 -8.44 5.97 16.38
C GLU A 12 -9.02 6.30 14.99
N ILE A 13 -8.96 7.58 14.59
CA ILE A 13 -9.40 8.02 13.25
C ILE A 13 -8.51 7.38 12.17
N THR A 14 -7.19 7.40 12.34
CA THR A 14 -6.26 6.73 11.41
C THR A 14 -6.59 5.25 11.28
N ARG A 15 -6.96 4.56 12.37
CA ARG A 15 -7.37 3.15 12.32
C ARG A 15 -8.66 2.89 11.55
N ILE A 16 -9.66 3.76 11.66
CA ILE A 16 -10.90 3.65 10.87
C ILE A 16 -10.58 3.71 9.38
N TYR A 17 -9.75 4.68 8.98
CA TYR A 17 -9.30 4.79 7.59
C TYR A 17 -8.46 3.59 7.16
N LEU A 18 -7.50 3.14 7.97
CA LEU A 18 -6.71 1.92 7.70
C LEU A 18 -7.60 0.71 7.42
N SER A 19 -8.65 0.50 8.21
CA SER A 19 -9.60 -0.60 8.00
C SER A 19 -10.36 -0.48 6.68
N HIS A 20 -10.85 0.72 6.36
CA HIS A 20 -11.58 0.99 5.12
C HIS A 20 -10.71 0.74 3.89
N PHE A 21 -9.50 1.33 3.87
CA PHE A 21 -8.58 1.20 2.74
C PHE A 21 -7.97 -0.20 2.62
N LEU A 22 -7.72 -0.90 3.73
CA LEU A 22 -7.32 -2.30 3.70
C LEU A 22 -8.37 -3.17 3.01
N HIS A 23 -9.65 -2.98 3.35
CA HIS A 23 -10.72 -3.76 2.72
C HIS A 23 -10.83 -3.47 1.21
N GLN A 24 -10.70 -2.20 0.83
CA GLN A 24 -10.70 -1.81 -0.59
C GLN A 24 -9.48 -2.40 -1.32
N LEU A 25 -8.30 -2.33 -0.74
CA LEU A 25 -7.07 -2.85 -1.32
C LEU A 25 -7.12 -4.36 -1.55
N SER A 26 -7.60 -5.14 -0.57
CA SER A 26 -7.76 -6.58 -0.74
C SER A 26 -8.79 -6.92 -1.82
N ASN A 27 -9.89 -6.16 -1.93
CA ASN A 27 -10.91 -6.39 -2.97
C ASN A 27 -10.42 -6.03 -4.38
N ASP A 28 -9.53 -5.05 -4.50
CA ASP A 28 -8.99 -4.58 -5.77
C ASP A 28 -7.77 -5.39 -6.22
N TYR A 29 -7.11 -6.11 -5.30
CA TYR A 29 -5.89 -6.87 -5.59
C TYR A 29 -6.11 -7.99 -6.61
N ASP A 30 -7.13 -8.84 -6.42
CA ASP A 30 -7.38 -9.97 -7.32
C ASP A 30 -7.57 -9.52 -8.78
N LYS A 31 -8.32 -8.43 -8.98
CA LYS A 31 -8.54 -7.83 -10.31
C LYS A 31 -7.26 -7.24 -10.89
N THR A 32 -6.45 -6.59 -10.06
CA THR A 32 -5.16 -6.00 -10.46
C THR A 32 -4.19 -7.10 -10.88
N LYS A 33 -4.11 -8.17 -10.08
CA LYS A 33 -3.29 -9.35 -10.33
C LYS A 33 -3.67 -10.02 -11.64
N GLU A 34 -4.96 -10.33 -11.85
CA GLU A 34 -5.46 -10.95 -13.08
C GLU A 34 -5.09 -10.13 -14.32
N LYS A 35 -5.24 -8.79 -14.25
CA LYS A 35 -4.87 -7.92 -15.37
C LYS A 35 -3.39 -7.92 -15.66
N LEU A 36 -2.54 -7.84 -14.63
CA LEU A 36 -1.09 -7.89 -14.80
C LEU A 36 -0.63 -9.25 -15.34
N GLU A 37 -1.18 -10.36 -14.83
CA GLU A 37 -0.93 -11.71 -15.34
C GLU A 37 -1.33 -11.83 -16.81
N HIS A 38 -2.50 -11.30 -17.19
CA HIS A 38 -2.94 -11.29 -18.58
C HIS A 38 -1.98 -10.48 -19.47
N LEU A 39 -1.50 -9.32 -19.03
CA LEU A 39 -0.55 -8.48 -19.78
C LEU A 39 0.80 -9.18 -19.98
N VAL A 40 1.33 -9.82 -18.94
CA VAL A 40 2.54 -10.64 -19.00
C VAL A 40 2.36 -11.80 -20.00
N ASN A 41 1.22 -12.50 -19.95
CA ASN A 41 0.96 -13.66 -20.80
C ASN A 41 0.80 -13.34 -22.28
N ILE A 42 0.21 -12.18 -22.62
CA ILE A 42 0.04 -11.77 -24.02
C ILE A 42 1.27 -11.09 -24.61
N GLY A 43 2.34 -10.90 -23.83
CA GLY A 43 3.57 -10.23 -24.25
C GLY A 43 3.35 -8.82 -24.80
N LYS A 44 2.23 -8.18 -24.46
CA LYS A 44 1.96 -6.80 -24.86
C LYS A 44 2.62 -5.89 -23.85
N ASP A 45 3.36 -4.93 -24.39
CA ASP A 45 4.17 -3.97 -23.65
C ASP A 45 5.44 -4.61 -23.06
N ASP A 46 6.56 -4.47 -23.78
CA ASP A 46 7.92 -4.80 -23.28
C ASP A 46 8.25 -4.08 -21.97
N PHE A 47 7.50 -3.02 -21.71
CA PHE A 47 7.50 -2.23 -20.50
C PHE A 47 6.93 -3.00 -19.29
N ILE A 48 5.90 -3.83 -19.50
CA ILE A 48 5.24 -4.65 -18.49
C ILE A 48 5.89 -6.04 -18.49
N LYS A 49 7.13 -6.11 -18.02
CA LYS A 49 7.72 -7.41 -17.67
C LYS A 49 7.21 -7.85 -16.30
N ALA A 50 7.30 -9.15 -16.03
CA ALA A 50 6.90 -9.80 -14.76
C ALA A 50 7.34 -9.06 -13.47
N GLY A 51 8.37 -8.20 -13.56
CA GLY A 51 8.83 -7.36 -12.46
C GLY A 51 7.76 -6.46 -11.83
N ILE A 52 6.80 -5.90 -12.58
CA ILE A 52 5.76 -5.06 -11.91
C ILE A 52 4.85 -5.89 -11.02
N LEU A 53 4.42 -7.06 -11.48
CA LEU A 53 3.55 -7.95 -10.73
C LEU A 53 4.25 -8.41 -9.46
N GLU A 54 5.52 -8.81 -9.57
CA GLU A 54 6.34 -9.22 -8.44
C GLU A 54 6.50 -8.10 -7.40
N GLU A 55 6.86 -6.89 -7.83
CA GLU A 55 7.06 -5.77 -6.91
C GLU A 55 5.75 -5.32 -6.25
N LEU A 56 4.64 -5.31 -6.99
CA LEU A 56 3.32 -5.04 -6.42
C LEU A 56 2.91 -6.09 -5.40
N GLU A 57 3.08 -7.38 -5.68
CA GLU A 57 2.74 -8.45 -4.74
C GLU A 57 3.54 -8.33 -3.43
N LYS A 58 4.85 -8.04 -3.51
CA LYS A 58 5.71 -7.78 -2.33
C LYS A 58 5.21 -6.61 -1.49
N LEU A 59 4.90 -5.49 -2.14
CA LEU A 59 4.39 -4.30 -1.47
C LEU A 59 3.05 -4.59 -0.80
N THR A 60 2.11 -5.17 -1.53
CA THR A 60 0.76 -5.53 -1.07
C THR A 60 0.82 -6.39 0.18
N VAL A 61 1.52 -7.53 0.11
CA VAL A 61 1.61 -8.47 1.25
C VAL A 61 2.16 -7.79 2.49
N THR A 62 3.21 -6.97 2.34
CA THR A 62 3.87 -6.32 3.48
C THR A 62 2.99 -5.23 4.09
N ILE A 63 2.39 -4.38 3.26
CA ILE A 63 1.54 -3.26 3.71
C ILE A 63 0.25 -3.81 4.34
N GLU A 64 -0.39 -4.81 3.75
CA GLU A 64 -1.55 -5.49 4.32
C GLU A 64 -1.23 -6.13 5.67
N MET A 65 -0.08 -6.81 5.78
CA MET A 65 0.36 -7.41 7.04
C MET A 65 0.41 -6.37 8.17
N TYR A 66 1.04 -5.21 7.94
CA TYR A 66 1.12 -4.16 8.97
C TYR A 66 -0.26 -3.54 9.25
N ALA A 67 -1.06 -3.27 8.21
CA ALA A 67 -2.42 -2.75 8.38
C ALA A 67 -3.29 -3.71 9.22
N ILE A 68 -3.23 -5.02 8.95
CA ILE A 68 -3.97 -6.05 9.70
C ILE A 68 -3.54 -6.07 11.16
N ARG A 69 -2.24 -5.99 11.45
CA ARG A 69 -1.71 -5.94 12.83
C ARG A 69 -2.24 -4.72 13.58
N ILE A 70 -2.17 -3.54 12.98
CA ILE A 70 -2.70 -2.32 13.60
C ILE A 70 -4.22 -2.39 13.80
N TYR A 71 -4.93 -2.90 12.81
CA TYR A 71 -6.39 -3.03 12.85
C TYR A 71 -6.84 -4.00 13.95
N LYS A 72 -6.25 -5.21 14.00
CA LYS A 72 -6.69 -6.31 14.89
C LYS A 72 -6.08 -6.27 16.29
N SER A 73 -4.77 -6.03 16.40
CA SER A 73 -4.03 -6.18 17.67
C SER A 73 -3.60 -4.88 18.32
N TYR A 74 -3.85 -3.72 17.69
CA TYR A 74 -3.44 -2.39 18.20
C TYR A 74 -1.93 -2.25 18.43
N GLN A 75 -1.14 -3.22 17.96
CA GLN A 75 0.26 -3.36 18.30
C GLN A 75 1.05 -3.91 17.12
N VAL A 76 2.30 -3.49 17.04
CA VAL A 76 3.32 -4.00 16.12
C VAL A 76 4.55 -4.35 16.96
N GLU A 77 4.93 -5.63 16.96
CA GLU A 77 5.95 -6.23 17.85
C GLU A 77 7.35 -5.60 17.72
N ASP A 78 7.68 -4.96 16.60
CA ASP A 78 8.85 -4.09 16.46
C ASP A 78 8.51 -2.85 15.64
N LYS A 79 8.02 -1.83 16.36
CA LYS A 79 7.61 -0.55 15.80
C LYS A 79 8.74 0.15 15.02
N LYS A 80 9.98 0.08 15.51
CA LYS A 80 11.12 0.75 14.86
C LYS A 80 11.47 0.06 13.55
N LEU A 81 11.54 -1.27 13.55
CA LEU A 81 11.75 -2.04 12.34
C LEU A 81 10.61 -1.80 11.33
N ALA A 82 9.36 -1.77 11.79
CA ALA A 82 8.22 -1.49 10.92
C ALA A 82 8.30 -0.12 10.24
N ILE A 83 8.65 0.94 10.98
CA ILE A 83 8.87 2.28 10.42
C ILE A 83 9.98 2.23 9.35
N ILE A 84 11.15 1.67 9.67
CA ILE A 84 12.28 1.57 8.74
C ILE A 84 11.89 0.79 7.48
N THR A 85 11.19 -0.32 7.64
CA THR A 85 10.70 -1.13 6.51
C THR A 85 9.77 -0.29 5.62
N LEU A 86 8.75 0.35 6.20
CA LEU A 86 7.76 1.12 5.45
C LEU A 86 8.32 2.43 4.84
N GLU A 87 9.32 3.05 5.46
CA GLU A 87 10.02 4.21 4.89
C GLU A 87 10.88 3.83 3.67
N ASN A 88 11.44 2.62 3.66
CA ASN A 88 12.20 2.09 2.54
C ASN A 88 11.31 1.55 1.40
N MET A 89 10.02 1.31 1.66
CA MET A 89 9.05 0.80 0.68
C MET A 89 8.27 1.92 -0.05
N GLN A 90 8.92 3.04 -0.34
CA GLN A 90 8.32 4.11 -1.14
C GLN A 90 7.98 3.56 -2.52
N VAL A 91 6.68 3.49 -2.83
CA VAL A 91 6.16 2.79 -4.01
C VAL A 91 6.74 3.35 -5.31
N PHE A 92 6.95 4.67 -5.37
CA PHE A 92 7.52 5.36 -6.53
C PHE A 92 9.07 5.39 -6.57
N ASN A 93 9.76 4.84 -5.56
CA ASN A 93 11.21 4.63 -5.63
C ASN A 93 11.56 3.30 -6.32
N ILE A 94 10.57 2.44 -6.58
CA ILE A 94 10.74 1.19 -7.31
C ILE A 94 10.66 1.50 -8.80
N PRO A 95 11.76 1.37 -9.58
CA PRO A 95 11.81 1.87 -10.95
C PRO A 95 10.72 1.31 -11.85
N VAL A 96 10.47 0.00 -11.79
CA VAL A 96 9.44 -0.65 -12.63
C VAL A 96 8.02 -0.15 -12.33
N ILE A 97 7.74 0.19 -11.06
CA ILE A 97 6.43 0.76 -10.67
C ILE A 97 6.34 2.21 -11.10
N ALA A 98 7.38 3.01 -10.87
CA ALA A 98 7.40 4.42 -11.26
C ALA A 98 7.24 4.57 -12.77
N GLU A 99 8.05 3.84 -13.53
CA GLU A 99 7.98 3.87 -14.97
C GLU A 99 6.60 3.40 -15.48
N PHE A 100 6.01 2.34 -14.89
CA PHE A 100 4.64 1.94 -15.22
C PHE A 100 3.63 3.04 -14.96
N PHE A 101 3.69 3.62 -13.77
CA PHE A 101 2.73 4.61 -13.33
C PHE A 101 2.77 5.87 -14.19
N PHE A 102 3.96 6.33 -14.56
CA PHE A 102 4.13 7.59 -15.29
C PHE A 102 4.04 7.44 -16.82
N PHE A 103 4.47 6.31 -17.39
CA PHE A 103 4.61 6.17 -18.84
C PHE A 103 3.55 5.29 -19.52
N THR A 104 2.72 4.56 -18.77
CA THR A 104 1.63 3.77 -19.39
C THR A 104 0.37 4.59 -19.63
N ASP A 105 -0.46 4.13 -20.57
CA ASP A 105 -1.72 4.79 -20.95
C ASP A 105 -2.76 4.84 -19.83
N ALA A 106 -3.74 5.75 -19.98
CA ALA A 106 -4.92 5.84 -19.12
C ALA A 106 -5.79 4.56 -19.12
N LYS A 107 -5.59 3.64 -20.06
CA LYS A 107 -6.28 2.33 -20.05
C LYS A 107 -5.91 1.45 -18.86
N TYR A 108 -4.81 1.77 -18.17
CA TYR A 108 -4.35 1.11 -16.94
C TYR A 108 -4.66 1.93 -15.67
N GLN A 109 -5.62 2.84 -15.74
CA GLN A 109 -5.93 3.76 -14.64
C GLN A 109 -6.27 3.02 -13.33
N ASP A 110 -6.92 1.88 -13.42
CA ASP A 110 -7.25 1.03 -12.28
C ASP A 110 -6.00 0.48 -11.56
N ILE A 111 -5.00 0.02 -12.31
CA ILE A 111 -3.72 -0.42 -11.74
C ILE A 111 -2.97 0.77 -11.13
N LYS A 112 -3.03 1.94 -11.78
CA LYS A 112 -2.47 3.18 -11.22
C LYS A 112 -3.18 3.60 -9.93
N ASP A 113 -4.50 3.44 -9.85
CA ASP A 113 -5.26 3.77 -8.65
C ASP A 113 -4.97 2.77 -7.52
N TYR A 114 -4.76 1.50 -7.85
CA TYR A 114 -4.24 0.50 -6.91
C TYR A 114 -2.88 0.91 -6.33
N ILE A 115 -1.92 1.30 -7.18
CA ILE A 115 -0.59 1.80 -6.78
C ILE A 115 -0.71 3.00 -5.81
N LYS A 116 -1.59 3.97 -6.12
CA LYS A 116 -1.82 5.14 -5.24
C LYS A 116 -2.39 4.73 -3.89
N MET A 117 -3.39 3.84 -3.89
CA MET A 117 -4.02 3.37 -2.66
C MET A 117 -3.02 2.61 -1.79
N LEU A 118 -2.13 1.84 -2.40
CA LEU A 118 -1.07 1.11 -1.72
C LEU A 118 -0.08 2.06 -1.03
N ASP A 119 0.41 3.10 -1.73
CA ASP A 119 1.30 4.10 -1.13
C ASP A 119 0.59 4.94 -0.06
N TYR A 120 -0.69 5.25 -0.27
CA TYR A 120 -1.49 5.94 0.73
C TYR A 120 -1.66 5.12 2.01
N LEU A 121 -1.95 3.81 1.88
CA LEU A 121 -2.07 2.92 3.03
C LEU A 121 -0.74 2.81 3.79
N ARG A 122 0.40 2.73 3.07
CA ARG A 122 1.75 2.78 3.67
C ARG A 122 1.95 4.06 4.50
N LEU A 123 1.55 5.21 3.98
CA LEU A 123 1.66 6.49 4.70
C LEU A 123 0.75 6.55 5.93
N LEU A 124 -0.48 6.03 5.86
CA LEU A 124 -1.37 5.95 7.02
C LEU A 124 -0.80 5.04 8.12
N ILE A 125 -0.18 3.93 7.75
CA ILE A 125 0.50 3.05 8.71
C ILE A 125 1.65 3.80 9.38
N LEU A 126 2.48 4.51 8.61
CA LEU A 126 3.55 5.34 9.15
C LEU A 126 3.02 6.42 10.10
N GLU A 127 1.94 7.11 9.73
CA GLU A 127 1.32 8.11 10.60
C GLU A 127 0.85 7.49 11.92
N TYR A 128 0.22 6.31 11.87
CA TYR A 128 -0.18 5.58 13.08
C TYR A 128 1.04 5.25 13.94
N LEU A 129 2.08 4.69 13.35
CA LEU A 129 3.30 4.33 14.07
C LEU A 129 3.99 5.59 14.63
N HIS A 130 3.99 6.74 13.98
CA HIS A 130 4.60 7.94 14.56
C HIS A 130 3.73 8.64 15.62
N SER A 131 2.45 8.27 15.76
CA SER A 131 1.51 8.93 16.69
C SER A 131 1.47 8.33 18.10
N ASP A 132 2.00 7.12 18.27
CA ASP A 132 2.23 6.46 19.58
C ASP A 132 3.60 6.80 20.18
#